data_AF-V4TZF3-F1
#
_entry.id   AF-V4TZF3-F1
#
_cell.length_a   1.000
_cell.length_b   1.000
_cell.length_c   1.000
_cell.angle_alpha   90.00
_cell.angle_beta   90.00
_cell.angle_gamma   90.00
#
_symmetry.space_group_name_H-M   'P 1'
#
loop_
_entity.id
_entity.type
_entity.pdbx_description
1 polymer ?
#
loop_
_entity_poly.entity_id
_entity_poly.type
_entity_poly.pdbx_seq_one_letter_code
_entity_poly.pdbx_strand_id
1 'polypeptide(L)'
;LRKYDPKLKETTVLHEGFYFANGIALSKNEDFVVVCESWKFRCRRYWLKGDRAGILDAFIENLPGGPDNINLAPDGSFWIGLIKMNQTGVRAIQKCREKWELLDAYPGLISLLLPMGSDAGARVVKVDGNDGKIIRDFNDPDATYISFVTSATEFDGNLYLASLQSNFIGILPLDGPEPQLATI
;
A
#
# COMPACT_ATOMS: atom_id res chain seq x y z
N LEU A 1 -7.30 4.55 12.82
CA LEU A 1 -7.85 5.65 12.01
C LEU A 1 -8.40 6.74 12.92
N ARG A 2 -7.81 7.93 12.86
CA ARG A 2 -8.26 9.10 13.63
C ARG A 2 -8.67 10.20 12.65
N LYS A 3 -9.75 10.90 12.96
CA LYS A 3 -10.20 12.11 12.27
C LYS A 3 -9.94 13.30 13.16
N TYR A 4 -9.32 14.35 12.63
CA TYR A 4 -9.15 15.61 13.32
C TYR A 4 -10.07 16.68 12.70
N ASP A 5 -10.86 17.36 13.53
CA ASP A 5 -11.62 18.54 13.12
C ASP A 5 -10.88 19.80 13.59
N PRO A 6 -10.30 20.60 12.67
CA PRO A 6 -9.55 21.79 13.05
C PRO A 6 -10.42 22.94 13.57
N LYS A 7 -11.73 22.97 13.26
CA LYS A 7 -12.65 24.01 13.76
C LYS A 7 -12.99 23.75 15.22
N LEU A 8 -13.29 22.50 15.55
CA LEU A 8 -13.59 22.07 16.92
C LEU A 8 -12.32 21.80 17.74
N LYS A 9 -11.18 21.62 17.07
CA LYS A 9 -9.90 21.16 17.64
C LYS A 9 -10.02 19.80 18.31
N GLU A 10 -10.89 18.94 17.78
CA GLU A 10 -11.21 17.63 18.35
C GLU A 10 -10.65 16.50 17.49
N THR A 11 -10.23 15.42 18.16
CA THR A 11 -9.82 14.18 17.51
C THR A 11 -10.83 13.08 17.83
N THR A 12 -11.42 12.48 16.80
CA THR A 12 -12.32 11.32 16.93
C THR A 12 -11.59 10.06 16.46
N VAL A 13 -11.70 8.98 17.23
CA VAL A 13 -11.28 7.65 16.79
C VAL A 13 -12.39 7.05 15.94
N LEU A 14 -12.10 6.77 14.66
CA LEU A 14 -13.07 6.16 13.74
C LEU A 14 -12.96 4.62 13.71
N HIS A 15 -11.73 4.11 13.86
CA HIS A 15 -11.46 2.67 13.87
C HIS A 15 -10.08 2.37 14.46
N GLU A 16 -9.91 1.21 15.09
CA GLU A 16 -8.66 0.74 15.72
C GLU A 16 -8.29 -0.68 15.24
N GLY A 17 -7.15 -1.23 15.68
CA GLY A 17 -6.79 -2.61 15.36
C GLY A 17 -6.28 -2.85 13.94
N PHE A 18 -5.64 -1.86 13.31
CA PHE A 18 -4.90 -2.07 12.07
C PHE A 18 -3.51 -2.65 12.34
N TYR A 19 -3.02 -3.51 11.46
CA TYR A 19 -1.67 -4.11 11.53
C TYR A 19 -0.69 -3.23 10.79
N PHE A 20 -0.05 -2.34 11.55
CA PHE A 20 0.89 -1.34 11.03
C PHE A 20 0.27 -0.52 9.89
N ALA A 21 -0.66 0.36 10.27
CA ALA A 21 -1.33 1.30 9.36
C ALA A 21 -0.33 2.32 8.82
N ASN A 22 0.29 2.01 7.68
CA ASN A 22 1.42 2.77 7.15
C ASN A 22 0.97 3.84 6.16
N GLY A 23 0.16 3.46 5.17
CA GLY A 23 -0.44 4.38 4.21
C GLY A 23 -1.89 4.72 4.52
N ILE A 24 -2.29 5.96 4.23
CA ILE A 24 -3.67 6.42 4.31
C ILE A 24 -3.98 7.43 3.19
N ALA A 25 -5.12 7.27 2.51
CA ALA A 25 -5.58 8.21 1.49
C ALA A 25 -7.11 8.29 1.41
N LEU A 26 -7.64 9.49 1.20
CA LEU A 26 -9.05 9.71 0.88
C LEU A 26 -9.33 9.31 -0.58
N SER A 27 -10.54 8.82 -0.84
CA SER A 27 -11.06 8.73 -2.20
C SER A 27 -11.31 10.11 -2.78
N LYS A 28 -11.37 10.20 -4.11
CA LYS A 28 -11.54 11.46 -4.85
C LYS A 28 -12.72 12.32 -4.37
N ASN A 29 -13.84 11.67 -4.02
CA ASN A 29 -15.06 12.33 -3.55
C ASN A 29 -15.18 12.32 -2.01
N GLU A 30 -14.14 11.83 -1.32
CA GLU A 30 -14.10 11.64 0.13
C GLU A 30 -15.25 10.76 0.67
N ASP A 31 -15.73 9.81 -0.14
CA ASP A 31 -16.76 8.86 0.25
C ASP A 31 -16.22 7.80 1.22
N PHE A 32 -14.91 7.55 1.14
CA PHE A 32 -14.20 6.59 1.97
C PHE A 32 -12.73 6.96 2.11
N VAL A 33 -12.05 6.33 3.06
CA VAL A 33 -10.60 6.38 3.25
C VAL A 33 -10.01 4.99 3.14
N VAL A 34 -8.90 4.85 2.42
CA VAL A 34 -8.13 3.61 2.32
C VAL A 34 -7.01 3.66 3.34
N VAL A 35 -6.79 2.55 4.05
CA VAL A 35 -5.70 2.37 5.03
C VAL A 35 -4.94 1.10 4.68
N CYS A 36 -3.63 1.21 4.50
CA CYS A 36 -2.77 0.09 4.15
C CYS A 36 -2.12 -0.54 5.39
N GLU A 37 -2.19 -1.86 5.49
CA GLU A 37 -1.67 -2.67 6.60
C GLU A 37 -0.45 -3.45 6.10
N SER A 38 0.76 -2.92 6.32
CA SER A 38 1.98 -3.48 5.69
C SER A 38 2.17 -4.95 6.03
N TRP A 39 1.91 -5.31 7.29
CA TRP A 39 2.12 -6.67 7.79
C TRP A 39 1.02 -7.64 7.43
N LYS A 40 -0.14 -7.18 6.97
CA LYS A 40 -1.22 -8.04 6.44
C LYS A 40 -1.24 -8.06 4.92
N PHE A 41 -0.30 -7.37 4.24
CA PHE A 41 -0.17 -7.36 2.77
C PHE A 41 -1.48 -6.95 2.08
N ARG A 42 -2.15 -5.93 2.62
CA ARG A 42 -3.48 -5.52 2.16
C ARG A 42 -3.75 -4.05 2.46
N CYS A 43 -4.79 -3.51 1.84
CA CYS A 43 -5.38 -2.25 2.27
C CYS A 43 -6.88 -2.44 2.50
N ARG A 44 -7.43 -1.75 3.50
CA ARG A 44 -8.85 -1.76 3.86
C ARG A 44 -9.47 -0.40 3.55
N ARG A 45 -10.78 -0.39 3.31
CA ARG A 45 -11.54 0.83 3.04
C ARG A 45 -12.54 1.07 4.17
N TYR A 46 -12.51 2.27 4.74
CA TYR A 46 -13.47 2.74 5.73
C TYR A 46 -14.40 3.78 5.10
N TRP A 47 -15.69 3.48 5.04
CA TRP A 47 -16.70 4.34 4.44
C TRP A 47 -17.01 5.54 5.33
N LEU A 48 -16.92 6.74 4.77
CA LEU A 48 -17.16 8.01 5.47
C LEU A 48 -18.59 8.54 5.25
N LYS A 49 -19.21 8.20 4.12
CA LYS A 49 -20.51 8.71 3.68
C LYS A 49 -21.42 7.58 3.17
N GLY A 50 -22.71 7.91 3.01
CA GLY A 50 -23.74 7.02 2.46
C GLY A 50 -24.18 5.90 3.41
N ASP A 51 -24.96 4.96 2.89
CA ASP A 51 -25.58 3.86 3.67
C ASP A 51 -24.55 2.91 4.30
N ARG A 52 -23.31 2.96 3.84
CA ARG A 52 -22.19 2.18 4.38
C ARG A 52 -21.32 2.95 5.37
N ALA A 53 -21.64 4.20 5.69
CA ALA A 53 -20.82 5.01 6.59
C ALA A 53 -20.51 4.28 7.91
N GLY A 54 -19.24 4.30 8.31
CA GLY A 54 -18.73 3.59 9.49
C GLY A 54 -18.32 2.14 9.25
N ILE A 55 -18.68 1.55 8.09
CA ILE A 55 -18.29 0.19 7.73
C ILE A 55 -16.85 0.19 7.22
N LEU A 56 -16.12 -0.84 7.63
CA LEU A 56 -14.80 -1.16 7.14
C LEU A 56 -14.84 -2.46 6.34
N ASP A 57 -14.46 -2.41 5.06
CA ASP A 57 -14.39 -3.57 4.18
C ASP A 57 -12.98 -3.74 3.55
N ALA A 58 -12.79 -4.86 2.86
CA ALA A 58 -11.58 -5.09 2.09
C ALA A 58 -11.54 -4.14 0.89
N PHE A 59 -10.38 -3.50 0.66
CA PHE A 59 -10.12 -2.73 -0.55
C PHE A 59 -9.30 -3.56 -1.53
N ILE A 60 -8.13 -4.02 -1.10
CA ILE A 60 -7.27 -4.95 -1.84
C ILE A 60 -6.60 -5.90 -0.85
N GLU A 61 -6.56 -7.18 -1.18
CA GLU A 61 -5.96 -8.24 -0.36
C GLU A 61 -4.81 -8.90 -1.14
N ASN A 62 -3.92 -9.60 -0.43
CA ASN A 62 -2.84 -10.40 -1.01
C ASN A 62 -1.89 -9.63 -1.93
N LEU A 63 -1.53 -8.40 -1.56
CA LEU A 63 -0.52 -7.62 -2.26
C LEU A 63 0.82 -8.39 -2.31
N PRO A 64 1.62 -8.22 -3.37
CA PRO A 64 2.87 -8.95 -3.55
C PRO A 64 4.02 -8.41 -2.69
N GLY A 65 3.74 -7.42 -1.84
CA GLY A 65 4.66 -6.80 -0.88
C GLY A 65 3.88 -6.09 0.22
N GLY A 66 4.56 -5.65 1.27
CA GLY A 66 3.90 -4.90 2.34
C GLY A 66 3.61 -3.49 1.84
N PRO A 67 2.33 -3.06 1.76
CA PRO A 67 2.04 -1.71 1.32
C PRO A 67 2.58 -0.67 2.31
N ASP A 68 3.15 0.39 1.76
CA ASP A 68 3.64 1.55 2.49
C ASP A 68 2.67 2.73 2.27
N ASN A 69 3.15 3.87 1.77
CA ASN A 69 2.29 5.00 1.44
C ASN A 69 1.39 4.69 0.25
N ILE A 70 0.18 5.25 0.32
CA ILE A 70 -0.84 5.24 -0.73
C ILE A 70 -1.18 6.68 -1.08
N ASN A 71 -1.21 7.01 -2.37
CA ASN A 71 -1.54 8.36 -2.85
C ASN A 71 -2.64 8.30 -3.91
N LEU A 72 -3.59 9.21 -3.84
CA LEU A 72 -4.66 9.36 -4.83
C LEU A 72 -4.07 9.89 -6.15
N ALA A 73 -4.42 9.25 -7.27
CA ALA A 73 -4.11 9.71 -8.61
C ALA A 73 -5.22 10.62 -9.16
N PRO A 74 -4.95 11.48 -10.17
CA PRO A 74 -5.94 12.40 -10.73
C PRO A 74 -7.21 11.72 -11.29
N ASP A 75 -7.07 10.51 -11.81
CA ASP A 75 -8.16 9.69 -12.35
C ASP A 75 -9.05 9.05 -11.26
N GLY A 76 -8.67 9.14 -9.98
CA GLY A 76 -9.40 8.56 -8.85
C GLY A 76 -8.92 7.17 -8.43
N SER A 77 -7.93 6.61 -9.12
CA SER A 77 -7.18 5.42 -8.69
C SER A 77 -6.13 5.77 -7.63
N PHE A 78 -5.36 4.78 -7.17
CA PHE A 78 -4.35 4.96 -6.13
C PHE A 78 -3.01 4.36 -6.52
N TRP A 79 -1.94 5.07 -6.21
CA TRP A 79 -0.57 4.54 -6.26
C TRP A 79 -0.15 4.05 -4.88
N ILE A 80 0.44 2.86 -4.81
CA ILE A 80 0.90 2.24 -3.57
C ILE A 80 2.36 1.83 -3.70
N GLY A 81 3.22 2.35 -2.83
CA GLY A 81 4.59 1.85 -2.67
C GLY A 81 4.58 0.51 -1.95
N LEU A 82 5.31 -0.48 -2.44
CA LEU A 82 5.38 -1.80 -1.82
C LEU A 82 6.79 -2.07 -1.28
N ILE A 83 6.86 -2.23 0.05
CA ILE A 83 8.04 -2.78 0.72
C ILE A 83 8.19 -4.21 0.24
N LYS A 84 9.28 -4.47 -0.47
CA LYS A 84 9.56 -5.81 -0.97
C LYS A 84 9.96 -6.71 0.18
N MET A 85 9.38 -7.90 0.18
CA MET A 85 9.70 -8.95 1.12
C MET A 85 10.00 -10.23 0.35
N ASN A 86 10.62 -11.21 1.01
CA ASN A 86 10.91 -12.50 0.42
C ASN A 86 9.62 -13.15 -0.07
N GLN A 87 9.51 -13.34 -1.39
CA GLN A 87 8.27 -13.76 -2.06
C GLN A 87 7.84 -15.18 -1.67
N THR A 88 8.80 -16.09 -1.44
CA THR A 88 8.51 -17.45 -0.95
C THR A 88 7.88 -17.38 0.43
N GLY A 89 8.43 -16.55 1.31
CA GLY A 89 7.87 -16.30 2.63
C GLY A 89 6.50 -15.63 2.56
N VAL A 90 6.30 -14.58 1.75
CA VAL A 90 5.00 -13.91 1.55
C VAL A 90 3.93 -14.91 1.09
N ARG A 91 4.24 -15.77 0.12
CA ARG A 91 3.30 -16.79 -0.38
C ARG A 91 2.95 -17.84 0.69
N ALA A 92 3.94 -18.30 1.46
CA ALA A 92 3.70 -19.24 2.56
C ALA A 92 2.78 -18.61 3.62
N ILE A 93 3.08 -17.36 3.96
CA ILE A 93 2.30 -16.49 4.84
C ILE A 93 0.87 -16.34 4.36
N GLN A 94 0.63 -15.97 3.11
CA GLN A 94 -0.73 -15.73 2.61
C GLN A 94 -1.60 -16.99 2.60
N LYS A 95 -0.98 -18.19 2.48
CA LYS A 95 -1.68 -19.48 2.51
C LYS A 95 -2.11 -19.92 3.91
N CYS A 96 -1.45 -19.45 4.96
CA CYS A 96 -1.75 -19.84 6.34
C CYS A 96 -2.62 -18.78 7.02
N ARG A 97 -3.94 -19.00 7.07
CA ARG A 97 -4.89 -18.06 7.67
C ARG A 97 -4.80 -18.00 9.21
N GLU A 98 -4.58 -19.16 9.83
CA GLU A 98 -4.52 -19.37 11.31
C GLU A 98 -3.37 -18.61 11.99
N LYS A 99 -2.28 -18.31 11.26
CA LYS A 99 -1.15 -17.57 11.83
C LYS A 99 -1.51 -16.12 12.21
N TRP A 100 -2.54 -15.56 11.56
CA TRP A 100 -2.99 -14.21 11.87
C TRP A 100 -3.60 -14.22 13.27
N GLU A 101 -4.39 -15.25 13.60
CA GLU A 101 -4.91 -15.46 14.95
C GLU A 101 -3.77 -15.64 15.97
N LEU A 102 -2.70 -16.34 15.58
CA LEU A 102 -1.48 -16.46 16.40
C LEU A 102 -0.80 -15.11 16.65
N LEU A 103 -0.70 -14.26 15.63
CA LEU A 103 -0.14 -12.91 15.77
C LEU A 103 -1.02 -11.99 16.61
N ASP A 104 -2.33 -12.20 16.54
CA ASP A 104 -3.30 -11.46 17.35
C ASP A 104 -3.13 -11.82 18.83
N ALA A 105 -2.85 -13.09 19.13
CA ALA A 105 -2.53 -13.57 20.47
C ALA A 105 -1.10 -13.20 20.94
N TYR A 106 -0.12 -13.18 20.02
CA TYR A 106 1.30 -12.96 20.33
C TYR A 106 2.00 -12.03 19.32
N PRO A 107 1.77 -10.69 19.41
CA PRO A 107 2.32 -9.73 18.46
C PRO A 107 3.86 -9.72 18.35
N GLY A 108 4.56 -10.15 19.41
CA GLY A 108 6.02 -10.24 19.42
C GLY A 108 6.61 -11.26 18.43
N LEU A 109 5.80 -12.18 17.90
CA LEU A 109 6.22 -13.15 16.89
C LEU A 109 6.27 -12.57 15.47
N ILE A 110 5.92 -11.29 15.29
CA ILE A 110 5.88 -10.66 13.97
C ILE A 110 7.22 -10.72 13.24
N SER A 111 8.36 -10.57 13.94
CA SER A 111 9.69 -10.66 13.32
C SER A 111 10.04 -12.07 12.83
N LEU A 112 9.49 -13.11 13.45
CA LEU A 112 9.66 -14.51 13.00
C LEU A 112 8.78 -14.81 11.79
N LEU A 113 7.60 -14.18 11.72
CA LEU A 113 6.61 -14.44 10.68
C LEU A 113 6.75 -13.52 9.49
N LEU A 114 7.40 -12.36 9.59
CA LEU A 114 7.64 -11.49 8.45
C LEU A 114 8.78 -12.05 7.61
N PRO A 115 8.59 -12.19 6.28
CA PRO A 115 9.59 -12.78 5.41
C PRO A 115 10.59 -11.69 5.02
N MET A 116 11.28 -11.16 6.01
CA MET A 116 12.31 -10.14 5.83
C MET A 116 13.45 -10.78 5.01
N GLY A 117 13.66 -10.26 3.81
CA GLY A 117 14.67 -10.78 2.88
C GLY A 117 14.68 -9.91 1.63
N SER A 118 15.87 -9.42 1.27
CA SER A 118 16.05 -8.35 0.29
C SER A 118 16.95 -8.83 -0.85
N ASP A 119 16.39 -9.62 -1.75
CA ASP A 119 17.06 -10.00 -3.00
C ASP A 119 16.50 -9.25 -4.21
N ALA A 120 15.83 -8.10 -4.00
CA ALA A 120 15.14 -7.45 -5.09
C ALA A 120 14.82 -5.95 -4.87
N GLY A 121 14.78 -5.16 -5.95
CA GLY A 121 14.58 -3.70 -5.94
C GLY A 121 13.13 -3.22 -5.90
N ALA A 122 12.89 -1.92 -6.14
CA ALA A 122 11.64 -1.23 -5.85
C ALA A 122 10.41 -1.76 -6.59
N ARG A 123 9.21 -1.65 -5.98
CA ARG A 123 7.92 -1.95 -6.62
C ARG A 123 6.85 -0.96 -6.24
N VAL A 124 6.02 -0.58 -7.20
CA VAL A 124 4.88 0.33 -7.06
C VAL A 124 3.72 -0.23 -7.89
N VAL A 125 2.51 -0.20 -7.33
CA VAL A 125 1.30 -0.63 -8.05
C VAL A 125 0.29 0.52 -8.14
N LYS A 126 -0.43 0.60 -9.27
CA LYS A 126 -1.62 1.43 -9.42
C LYS A 126 -2.85 0.55 -9.21
N VAL A 127 -3.79 1.00 -8.39
CA VAL A 127 -4.98 0.24 -7.99
C VAL A 127 -6.23 1.06 -8.30
N ASP A 128 -7.20 0.46 -8.98
CA ASP A 128 -8.49 1.09 -9.30
C ASP A 128 -9.22 1.53 -8.02
N GLY A 129 -9.78 2.75 -8.04
CA GLY A 129 -10.42 3.34 -6.87
C GLY A 129 -11.76 2.71 -6.49
N ASN A 130 -12.45 2.04 -7.42
CA ASN A 130 -13.78 1.49 -7.17
C ASN A 130 -13.70 0.05 -6.66
N ASP A 131 -12.96 -0.81 -7.37
CA ASP A 131 -12.93 -2.25 -7.13
C ASP A 131 -11.62 -2.76 -6.52
N GLY A 132 -10.62 -1.88 -6.35
CA GLY A 132 -9.37 -2.24 -5.69
C GLY A 132 -8.49 -3.19 -6.49
N LYS A 133 -8.68 -3.31 -7.82
CA LYS A 133 -7.83 -4.14 -8.67
C LYS A 133 -6.55 -3.43 -9.08
N ILE A 134 -5.46 -4.17 -9.16
CA ILE A 134 -4.21 -3.66 -9.72
C ILE A 134 -4.41 -3.43 -11.22
N ILE A 135 -4.16 -2.20 -11.67
CA ILE A 135 -4.26 -1.76 -13.08
C ILE A 135 -2.90 -1.42 -13.69
N ARG A 136 -1.87 -1.18 -12.87
CA ARG A 136 -0.46 -1.10 -13.29
C ARG A 136 0.46 -1.65 -12.21
N ASP A 137 1.60 -2.20 -12.62
CA ASP A 137 2.59 -2.80 -11.74
C ASP A 137 3.99 -2.49 -12.27
N PHE A 138 4.68 -1.59 -11.58
CA PHE A 138 6.05 -1.22 -11.90
C PHE A 138 6.99 -1.84 -10.90
N ASN A 139 7.99 -2.56 -11.40
CA ASN A 139 8.94 -3.30 -10.58
C ASN A 139 10.35 -3.17 -11.18
N ASP A 140 11.32 -2.88 -10.34
CA ASP A 140 12.75 -2.90 -10.63
C ASP A 140 13.35 -4.10 -9.87
N PRO A 141 13.24 -5.34 -10.39
CA PRO A 141 13.61 -6.53 -9.65
C PRO A 141 15.08 -6.56 -9.26
N ASP A 142 15.97 -6.03 -10.11
CA ASP A 142 17.41 -6.08 -9.90
C ASP A 142 17.98 -4.81 -9.24
N ALA A 143 17.10 -3.90 -8.80
CA ALA A 143 17.49 -2.60 -8.23
C ALA A 143 18.41 -1.79 -9.15
N THR A 144 18.19 -1.88 -10.47
CA THR A 144 19.02 -1.24 -11.49
C THR A 144 18.98 0.29 -11.37
N TYR A 145 17.80 0.82 -11.07
CA TYR A 145 17.54 2.25 -10.98
C TYR A 145 17.21 2.69 -9.56
N ILE A 146 16.44 1.90 -8.82
CA ILE A 146 16.02 2.22 -7.46
C ILE A 146 15.80 0.96 -6.62
N SER A 147 16.50 0.88 -5.50
CA SER A 147 16.48 -0.31 -4.62
C SER A 147 15.26 -0.38 -3.73
N PHE A 148 14.63 0.76 -3.44
CA PHE A 148 13.56 0.84 -2.44
C PHE A 148 12.64 2.02 -2.74
N VAL A 149 11.33 1.82 -2.62
CA VAL A 149 10.34 2.90 -2.77
C VAL A 149 9.30 2.77 -1.66
N THR A 150 9.04 3.88 -0.98
CA THR A 150 8.02 3.97 0.08
C THR A 150 6.78 4.74 -0.36
N SER A 151 6.88 5.54 -1.43
CA SER A 151 5.77 6.36 -1.91
C SER A 151 5.90 6.62 -3.41
N ALA A 152 4.76 6.75 -4.07
CA ALA A 152 4.68 7.12 -5.47
C ALA A 152 3.54 8.14 -5.67
N THR A 153 3.84 9.27 -6.30
CA THR A 153 2.89 10.36 -6.53
C THR A 153 2.87 10.73 -8.00
N GLU A 154 1.68 10.69 -8.61
CA GLU A 154 1.48 11.09 -10.00
C GLU A 154 1.28 12.60 -10.10
N PHE A 155 2.06 13.24 -10.97
CA PHE A 155 1.95 14.66 -11.26
C PHE A 155 2.50 14.96 -12.66
N ASP A 156 1.75 15.74 -13.45
CA ASP A 156 2.17 16.23 -14.78
C ASP A 156 2.76 15.15 -15.70
N GLY A 157 2.03 14.04 -15.90
CA GLY A 157 2.45 12.93 -16.76
C GLY A 157 3.62 12.09 -16.21
N ASN A 158 4.05 12.33 -14.97
CA ASN A 158 5.17 11.64 -14.34
C ASN A 158 4.76 10.98 -13.02
N LEU A 159 5.43 9.90 -12.69
CA LEU A 159 5.35 9.24 -11.39
C LEU A 159 6.63 9.51 -10.59
N TYR A 160 6.49 10.27 -9.52
CA TYR A 160 7.57 10.61 -8.60
C TYR A 160 7.70 9.54 -7.53
N LEU A 161 8.89 8.95 -7.42
CA LEU A 161 9.20 7.85 -6.52
C LEU A 161 10.05 8.34 -5.36
N ALA A 162 9.56 8.18 -4.13
CA ALA A 162 10.29 8.51 -2.91
C ALA A 162 10.88 7.25 -2.27
N SER A 163 12.10 7.38 -1.75
CA SER A 163 12.86 6.31 -1.14
C SER A 163 13.51 6.78 0.17
N LEU A 164 13.55 5.90 1.17
CA LEU A 164 14.34 6.11 2.39
C LEU A 164 15.81 5.69 2.24
N GLN A 165 16.16 5.02 1.14
CA GLN A 165 17.50 4.47 0.90
C GLN A 165 18.26 5.20 -0.20
N SER A 166 17.58 6.05 -0.98
CA SER A 166 18.16 6.78 -2.11
C SER A 166 18.37 8.25 -1.74
N ASN A 167 19.41 8.87 -2.30
CA ASN A 167 19.71 10.29 -2.16
C ASN A 167 19.14 11.14 -3.31
N PHE A 168 18.17 10.61 -4.05
CA PHE A 168 17.51 11.24 -5.19
C PHE A 168 16.01 10.92 -5.18
N ILE A 169 15.24 11.68 -5.98
CA ILE A 169 13.84 11.39 -6.29
C ILE A 169 13.80 10.67 -7.64
N GLY A 170 13.18 9.49 -7.69
CA GLY A 170 12.98 8.79 -8.96
C GLY A 170 11.85 9.45 -9.76
N ILE A 171 12.00 9.56 -11.09
CA ILE A 171 10.97 10.09 -11.97
C ILE A 171 10.75 9.07 -13.09
N LEU A 172 9.53 8.56 -13.20
CA LEU A 172 9.11 7.66 -14.25
C LEU A 172 8.04 8.34 -15.13
N PRO A 173 8.32 8.64 -16.41
CA PRO A 173 7.31 9.14 -17.33
C PRO A 173 6.18 8.13 -17.54
N LEU A 174 4.93 8.55 -17.43
CA LEU A 174 3.75 7.68 -17.56
C LEU A 174 3.21 7.58 -18.99
N ASP A 175 3.55 8.56 -19.83
CA ASP A 175 3.18 8.64 -21.26
C ASP A 175 4.25 8.06 -22.19
N GLY A 176 5.30 7.45 -21.62
CA GLY A 176 6.32 6.73 -22.38
C GLY A 176 5.83 5.35 -22.86
N PRO A 177 6.53 4.73 -23.83
CA PRO A 177 6.29 3.33 -24.15
C PRO A 177 6.40 2.50 -22.87
N GLU A 178 5.44 1.58 -22.64
CA GLU A 178 5.49 0.69 -21.47
C GLU A 178 6.89 0.06 -21.39
N PRO A 179 7.61 0.19 -20.26
CA PRO A 179 8.86 -0.51 -20.09
C PRO A 179 8.56 -2.00 -20.27
N GLN A 180 9.28 -2.66 -21.17
CA GLN A 180 9.13 -4.09 -21.42
C GLN A 180 9.32 -4.83 -20.10
N LEU A 181 8.21 -5.24 -19.49
CA LEU A 181 8.23 -6.07 -18.29
C LEU A 181 8.81 -7.41 -18.71
N ALA A 182 10.02 -7.72 -18.23
CA ALA A 182 10.55 -9.07 -18.28
C ALA A 182 9.54 -9.97 -17.57
N THR A 183 8.81 -10.76 -18.37
CA THR A 183 7.87 -11.76 -17.87
C THR A 183 8.70 -12.85 -17.18
N ILE A 184 8.46 -13.07 -15.88
CA ILE A 184 8.99 -14.24 -15.15
C ILE A 184 7.85 -15.23 -14.98
#